data_AF-A0A529SNM3-F1
#
_entry.id   AF-A0A529SNM3-F1
#
_cell.length_a   1.000
_cell.length_b   1.000
_cell.length_c   1.000
_cell.angle_alpha   90.00
_cell.angle_beta   90.00
_cell.angle_gamma   90.00
#
_symmetry.space_group_name_H-M   'P 1'
#
loop_
_entity.id
_entity.type
_entity.pdbx_description
1 polymer ?
#
loop_
_entity_poly.entity_id
_entity_poly.type
_entity_poly.pdbx_seq_one_letter_code
_entity_poly.pdbx_strand_id
1 'polypeptide(L)'
;LGAEPDGIREKHPNVLAITGPQAYESVMAAVHEAAPPSHDPYVDLLPPQGVKLTPRHYAYLKISEGCNNRCTFCIIPALRGDLVSRPAADVLREAEKLAKAGVKEILVISQDTSAYGVDIKYQTSMFGDREVRAKFLDLAEELGKLGIWIRMHYVYPYPHVADVIPLMAEGKILPYLDIPFQHASPQVLK
;
A
#
# COMPACT_ATOMS: atom_id res chain seq x y z
N LEU A 1 8.46 -19.82 8.68
CA LEU A 1 9.28 -19.19 9.74
C LEU A 1 8.45 -18.25 10.61
N GLY A 2 7.91 -17.12 10.11
CA GLY A 2 7.09 -16.21 10.94
C GLY A 2 5.82 -16.84 11.57
N ALA A 3 5.34 -17.97 11.02
CA ALA A 3 4.22 -18.75 11.57
C ALA A 3 4.63 -19.71 12.70
N GLU A 4 5.92 -19.86 13.01
CA GLU A 4 6.47 -20.75 14.04
C GLU A 4 7.30 -19.93 15.05
N PRO A 5 6.64 -19.13 15.91
CA PRO A 5 7.32 -18.22 16.83
C PRO A 5 8.25 -18.95 17.81
N ASP A 6 7.88 -20.15 18.24
CA ASP A 6 8.68 -20.94 19.19
C ASP A 6 10.00 -21.40 18.56
N GLY A 7 9.98 -21.87 17.31
CA GLY A 7 11.19 -22.28 16.59
C GLY A 7 12.13 -21.10 16.30
N ILE A 8 11.60 -19.89 16.14
CA ILE A 8 12.42 -18.67 16.02
C ILE A 8 13.08 -18.34 17.36
N ARG A 9 12.35 -18.37 18.46
CA ARG A 9 12.90 -18.06 19.80
C ARG A 9 13.92 -19.07 20.27
N GLU A 10 13.72 -20.36 19.96
CA GLU A 10 14.70 -21.40 20.26
C GLU A 10 16.05 -21.12 19.59
N LYS A 11 16.03 -20.71 18.31
CA LYS A 11 17.25 -20.39 17.55
C LYS A 11 17.82 -19.02 17.88
N HIS A 12 16.98 -18.07 18.26
CA HIS A 12 17.32 -16.67 18.51
C HIS A 12 16.71 -16.20 19.83
N PRO A 13 17.29 -16.60 20.98
CA PRO A 13 16.69 -16.34 22.30
C PRO A 13 16.66 -14.85 22.68
N ASN A 14 17.47 -14.02 22.03
CA ASN A 14 17.51 -12.57 22.26
C ASN A 14 16.43 -11.79 21.50
N VAL A 15 15.56 -12.48 20.72
CA VAL A 15 14.43 -11.83 20.04
C VAL A 15 13.35 -11.47 21.06
N LEU A 16 13.12 -10.15 21.22
CA LEU A 16 12.19 -9.62 22.22
C LEU A 16 10.73 -9.94 21.90
N ALA A 17 10.33 -9.82 20.64
CA ALA A 17 8.97 -10.10 20.20
C ALA A 17 8.91 -10.62 18.77
N ILE A 18 7.86 -11.39 18.47
CA ILE A 18 7.53 -11.87 17.13
C ILE A 18 6.08 -11.49 16.88
N THR A 19 5.83 -10.76 15.79
CA THR A 19 4.50 -10.25 15.45
C THR A 19 4.09 -10.73 14.06
N GLY A 20 2.77 -10.77 13.82
CA GLY A 20 2.22 -11.09 12.51
C GLY A 20 2.36 -9.95 11.49
N PRO A 21 2.07 -10.24 10.20
CA PRO A 21 1.94 -9.18 9.20
C PRO A 21 0.82 -8.21 9.61
N GLN A 22 1.00 -6.92 9.32
CA GLN A 22 0.07 -5.84 9.67
C GLN A 22 -0.22 -5.63 11.17
N ALA A 23 0.50 -6.30 12.07
CA ALA A 23 0.26 -6.21 13.50
C ALA A 23 0.90 -4.95 14.11
N TYR A 24 0.53 -3.77 13.61
CA TYR A 24 1.08 -2.47 14.04
C TYR A 24 0.98 -2.29 15.56
N GLU A 25 -0.20 -2.54 16.14
CA GLU A 25 -0.41 -2.43 17.58
C GLU A 25 0.48 -3.40 18.37
N SER A 26 0.64 -4.64 17.89
CA SER A 26 1.51 -5.62 18.54
C SER A 26 2.98 -5.23 18.45
N VAL A 27 3.41 -4.64 17.33
CA VAL A 27 4.77 -4.09 17.18
C VAL A 27 4.99 -2.94 18.14
N MET A 28 4.06 -1.98 18.19
CA MET A 28 4.17 -0.83 19.08
C MET A 28 4.15 -1.25 20.56
N ALA A 29 3.30 -2.20 20.92
CA ALA A 29 3.27 -2.77 22.27
C ALA A 29 4.60 -3.42 22.65
N ALA A 30 5.17 -4.24 21.77
CA ALA A 30 6.47 -4.86 21.99
C ALA A 30 7.61 -3.83 22.10
N VAL A 31 7.58 -2.78 21.27
CA VAL A 31 8.54 -1.68 21.35
C VAL A 31 8.42 -0.95 22.67
N HIS A 32 7.21 -0.60 23.12
CA HIS A 32 7.00 0.09 24.38
C HIS A 32 7.33 -0.77 25.62
N GLU A 33 7.14 -2.08 25.54
CA GLU A 33 7.55 -3.01 26.60
C GLU A 33 9.07 -3.05 26.73
N ALA A 34 9.79 -3.16 25.61
CA ALA A 34 11.25 -3.23 25.57
C ALA A 34 11.94 -1.88 25.82
N ALA A 35 11.34 -0.80 25.32
CA ALA A 35 11.84 0.57 25.38
C ALA A 35 10.66 1.52 25.64
N PRO A 36 10.27 1.69 26.92
CA PRO A 36 9.20 2.60 27.29
C PRO A 36 9.46 4.00 26.74
N PRO A 37 8.46 4.65 26.12
CA PRO A 37 8.66 5.98 25.56
C PRO A 37 8.99 6.97 26.68
N SER A 38 10.12 7.67 26.57
CA SER A 38 10.39 8.84 27.43
C SER A 38 9.54 10.00 26.91
N HIS A 39 8.59 10.48 27.72
CA HIS A 39 7.80 11.65 27.32
C HIS A 39 8.71 12.88 27.21
N ASP A 40 8.82 13.45 26.01
CA ASP A 40 9.47 14.73 25.75
C ASP A 40 8.52 15.60 24.92
N PRO A 41 7.92 16.66 25.51
CA PRO A 41 6.92 17.49 24.84
C PRO A 41 7.44 18.22 23.59
N TYR A 42 8.75 18.31 23.38
CA TYR A 42 9.35 18.92 22.19
C TYR A 42 9.65 17.92 21.06
N VAL A 43 9.71 16.62 21.37
CA VAL A 43 9.99 15.52 20.41
C VAL A 43 8.72 14.71 20.11
N ASP A 44 7.80 14.61 21.05
CA ASP A 44 6.53 13.87 20.93
C ASP A 44 5.52 14.55 19.98
N LEU A 45 5.84 15.74 19.48
CA LEU A 45 5.12 16.37 18.39
C LEU A 45 5.44 15.68 17.07
N LEU A 46 4.82 14.52 16.87
CA LEU A 46 4.78 13.90 15.56
C LEU A 46 4.08 14.88 14.61
N PRO A 47 4.71 15.21 13.47
CA PRO A 47 4.07 16.08 12.51
C PRO A 47 2.79 15.41 11.99
N PRO A 48 1.74 16.16 11.60
CA PRO A 48 0.45 15.60 11.16
C PRO A 48 0.54 14.59 10.00
N GLN A 49 1.62 14.68 9.21
CA GLN A 49 1.98 13.77 8.12
C GLN A 49 2.74 12.50 8.55
N GLY A 50 3.08 12.36 9.82
CA GLY A 50 3.93 11.28 10.35
C GLY A 50 5.42 11.47 10.03
N VAL A 51 6.25 10.57 10.54
CA VAL A 51 7.68 10.52 10.24
C VAL A 51 7.88 9.75 8.95
N LYS A 52 8.50 10.38 7.95
CA LYS A 52 8.87 9.72 6.70
C LYS A 52 10.32 9.25 6.77
N LEU A 53 10.54 8.00 6.40
CA LEU A 53 11.88 7.43 6.19
C LEU A 53 12.37 7.57 4.74
N THR A 54 11.52 8.08 3.84
CA THR A 54 11.86 8.37 2.44
C THR A 54 12.43 9.80 2.29
N PRO A 55 13.22 10.06 1.23
CA PRO A 55 13.59 11.41 0.82
C PRO A 55 12.39 12.36 0.73
N ARG A 56 12.64 13.65 0.93
CA ARG A 56 11.59 14.68 1.04
C ARG A 56 10.61 14.70 -0.15
N HIS A 57 11.10 14.40 -1.34
CA HIS A 57 10.38 14.57 -2.61
C HIS A 57 9.42 13.43 -2.95
N TYR A 58 9.51 12.24 -2.33
CA TYR A 58 8.59 11.14 -2.62
C TYR A 58 8.09 10.41 -1.38
N ALA A 59 6.97 9.69 -1.54
CA ALA A 59 6.45 8.78 -0.53
C ALA A 59 5.78 7.56 -1.19
N TYR A 60 5.87 6.41 -0.52
CA TYR A 60 5.06 5.24 -0.88
C TYR A 60 3.68 5.34 -0.23
N LEU A 61 2.64 5.06 -1.01
CA LEU A 61 1.26 5.03 -0.53
C LEU A 61 0.70 3.62 -0.73
N LYS A 62 0.56 2.88 0.38
CA LYS A 62 0.03 1.52 0.35
C LYS A 62 -1.50 1.53 0.32
N ILE A 63 -2.11 0.96 -0.71
CA ILE A 63 -3.57 1.01 -0.90
C ILE A 63 -4.29 -0.28 -0.48
N SER A 64 -3.57 -1.40 -0.52
CA SER A 64 -4.05 -2.72 -0.08
C SER A 64 -2.87 -3.60 0.33
N GLU A 65 -3.19 -4.70 1.00
CA GLU A 65 -2.25 -5.76 1.38
C GLU A 65 -2.82 -7.12 1.00
N GLY A 66 -1.96 -8.14 0.91
CA GLY A 66 -2.38 -9.47 0.48
C GLY A 66 -2.72 -9.53 -1.01
N CYS A 67 -3.08 -10.72 -1.50
CA CYS A 67 -3.36 -10.91 -2.92
C CYS A 67 -4.30 -12.10 -3.14
N ASN A 68 -5.31 -11.91 -4.00
CA ASN A 68 -6.24 -12.98 -4.38
C ASN A 68 -5.71 -13.88 -5.50
N ASN A 69 -4.66 -13.45 -6.21
CA ASN A 69 -4.06 -14.27 -7.25
C ASN A 69 -3.40 -15.51 -6.65
N ARG A 70 -3.64 -16.67 -7.26
CA ARG A 70 -3.07 -17.96 -6.86
C ARG A 70 -1.95 -18.37 -7.83
N CYS A 71 -0.97 -17.50 -8.00
CA CYS A 71 0.17 -17.78 -8.87
C CYS A 71 0.96 -18.97 -8.30
N THR A 72 1.27 -19.96 -9.15
CA THR A 72 1.92 -21.23 -8.76
C THR A 72 3.26 -21.05 -8.04
N PHE A 73 3.98 -19.97 -8.35
CA PHE A 73 5.27 -19.63 -7.75
C PHE A 73 5.16 -18.72 -6.51
N CYS A 74 3.99 -18.15 -6.25
CA CYS A 74 3.84 -17.05 -5.30
C CYS A 74 3.34 -17.53 -3.94
N ILE A 75 4.12 -17.27 -2.88
CA ILE A 75 3.76 -17.60 -1.50
C ILE A 75 2.88 -16.53 -0.82
N ILE A 76 2.63 -15.39 -1.47
CA ILE A 76 1.99 -14.22 -0.84
C ILE A 76 0.63 -14.55 -0.22
N PRO A 77 -0.29 -15.30 -0.85
CA PRO A 77 -1.57 -15.65 -0.21
C PRO A 77 -1.40 -16.40 1.11
N ALA A 78 -0.41 -17.29 1.21
CA ALA A 78 -0.13 -18.03 2.44
C ALA A 78 0.58 -17.16 3.50
N LEU A 79 1.38 -16.18 3.06
CA LEU A 79 2.20 -15.35 3.95
C LEU A 79 1.46 -14.11 4.46
N ARG A 80 0.72 -13.43 3.59
CA ARG A 80 0.06 -12.13 3.86
C ARG A 80 -1.46 -12.19 3.82
N GLY A 81 -2.03 -13.34 3.45
CA GLY A 81 -3.47 -13.53 3.33
C GLY A 81 -4.03 -13.06 1.99
N ASP A 82 -5.36 -13.14 1.91
CA ASP A 82 -6.14 -12.62 0.79
C ASP A 82 -6.10 -11.09 0.74
N LEU A 83 -6.56 -10.53 -0.39
CA LEU A 83 -6.59 -9.10 -0.61
C LEU A 83 -7.43 -8.40 0.48
N VAL A 84 -6.82 -7.41 1.12
CA VAL A 84 -7.47 -6.48 2.05
C VAL A 84 -7.20 -5.06 1.59
N SER A 85 -8.23 -4.42 1.05
CA SER A 85 -8.18 -3.05 0.54
C SER A 85 -8.55 -2.04 1.59
N ARG A 86 -7.88 -0.89 1.55
CA ARG A 86 -8.24 0.27 2.37
C ARG A 86 -9.42 1.03 1.74
N PRO A 87 -10.30 1.67 2.52
CA PRO A 87 -11.30 2.61 1.98
C PRO A 87 -10.63 3.75 1.20
N ALA A 88 -11.23 4.18 0.08
CA ALA A 88 -10.64 5.21 -0.79
C ALA A 88 -10.41 6.53 -0.05
N ALA A 89 -11.34 6.95 0.80
CA ALA A 89 -11.21 8.19 1.56
C ALA A 89 -9.99 8.19 2.49
N ASP A 90 -9.63 7.06 3.08
CA ASP A 90 -8.47 6.98 3.96
C ASP A 90 -7.16 7.07 3.17
N VAL A 91 -7.11 6.42 2.01
CA VAL A 91 -5.99 6.51 1.07
C VAL A 91 -5.81 7.96 0.57
N LEU A 92 -6.91 8.62 0.19
CA LEU A 92 -6.88 9.99 -0.32
C LEU A 92 -6.53 11.02 0.75
N ARG A 93 -7.01 10.86 1.99
CA ARG A 93 -6.61 11.71 3.12
C ARG A 93 -5.11 11.60 3.40
N GLU A 94 -4.56 10.39 3.35
CA GLU A 94 -3.12 10.18 3.50
C GLU A 94 -2.35 10.84 2.35
N ALA A 95 -2.79 10.64 1.10
CA ALA A 95 -2.18 11.25 -0.07
C ALA A 95 -2.18 12.79 0.00
N GLU A 96 -3.28 13.41 0.42
CA GLU A 96 -3.35 14.85 0.65
C GLU A 96 -2.37 15.34 1.72
N LYS A 97 -2.28 14.61 2.84
CA LYS A 97 -1.31 14.96 3.90
C LYS A 97 0.12 14.89 3.38
N LEU A 98 0.46 13.87 2.60
CA LEU A 98 1.76 13.73 1.97
C LEU A 98 2.05 14.90 1.01
N ALA A 99 1.10 15.25 0.14
CA ALA A 99 1.22 16.36 -0.78
C ALA A 99 1.41 17.70 -0.04
N LYS A 100 0.59 17.97 0.99
CA LYS A 100 0.70 19.16 1.85
C LYS A 100 2.04 19.23 2.58
N ALA A 101 2.64 18.08 2.89
CA ALA A 101 3.97 17.97 3.48
C ALA A 101 5.13 18.16 2.47
N GLY A 102 4.83 18.55 1.22
CA GLY A 102 5.82 18.89 0.20
C GLY A 102 6.31 17.71 -0.64
N VAL A 103 5.68 16.53 -0.53
CA VAL A 103 5.92 15.42 -1.45
C VAL A 103 5.58 15.86 -2.88
N LYS A 104 6.43 15.48 -3.83
CA LYS A 104 6.28 15.77 -5.26
C LYS A 104 5.95 14.53 -6.08
N GLU A 105 6.11 13.34 -5.50
CA GLU A 105 5.76 12.07 -6.12
C GLU A 105 5.19 11.07 -5.11
N ILE A 106 4.03 10.50 -5.42
CA ILE A 106 3.43 9.38 -4.71
C ILE A 106 3.62 8.12 -5.55
N LEU A 107 4.27 7.13 -4.95
CA LEU A 107 4.40 5.78 -5.51
C LEU A 107 3.30 4.90 -4.89
N VAL A 108 2.26 4.65 -5.67
CA VAL A 108 1.12 3.82 -5.27
C VAL A 108 1.53 2.37 -5.32
N ILE A 109 1.40 1.66 -4.19
CA ILE A 109 1.86 0.29 -4.04
C ILE A 109 0.79 -0.63 -3.42
N SER A 110 0.80 -1.88 -3.86
CA SER A 110 0.20 -3.05 -3.20
C SER A 110 0.83 -4.33 -3.79
N GLN A 111 0.29 -5.51 -3.49
CA GLN A 111 0.69 -6.74 -4.19
C GLN A 111 0.08 -6.84 -5.60
N ASP A 112 -1.10 -6.25 -5.79
CA ASP A 112 -1.81 -6.13 -7.05
C ASP A 112 -2.64 -4.84 -7.01
N THR A 113 -2.13 -3.78 -7.64
CA THR A 113 -2.73 -2.44 -7.59
C THR A 113 -4.01 -2.38 -8.43
N SER A 114 -4.09 -3.14 -9.52
CA SER A 114 -5.27 -3.13 -10.41
C SER A 114 -6.45 -3.93 -9.85
N ALA A 115 -6.23 -4.79 -8.85
CA ALA A 115 -7.29 -5.47 -8.08
C ALA A 115 -7.88 -4.63 -6.93
N TYR A 116 -7.44 -3.38 -6.75
CA TYR A 116 -7.85 -2.55 -5.60
C TYR A 116 -9.38 -2.47 -5.44
N GLY A 117 -9.82 -2.86 -4.24
CA GLY A 117 -11.19 -2.83 -3.73
C GLY A 117 -12.13 -3.92 -4.24
N VAL A 118 -11.63 -4.93 -4.96
CA VAL A 118 -12.43 -6.12 -5.35
C VAL A 118 -12.99 -6.85 -4.12
N ASP A 119 -12.19 -6.99 -3.06
CA ASP A 119 -12.53 -7.64 -1.80
C ASP A 119 -13.66 -6.92 -1.03
N ILE A 120 -13.70 -5.59 -1.09
CA ILE A 120 -14.75 -4.75 -0.48
C ILE A 120 -15.83 -4.33 -1.48
N LYS A 121 -15.93 -5.01 -2.64
CA LYS A 121 -16.94 -4.76 -3.68
C LYS A 121 -17.00 -3.30 -4.14
N TYR A 122 -15.84 -2.66 -4.27
CA TYR A 122 -15.68 -1.26 -4.66
C TYR A 122 -16.46 -0.30 -3.76
N GLN A 123 -16.51 -0.58 -2.45
CA GLN A 123 -17.20 0.24 -1.46
C GLN A 123 -16.89 1.72 -1.64
N THR A 124 -17.94 2.54 -1.59
CA THR A 124 -17.85 3.99 -1.64
C THR A 124 -17.51 4.55 -0.27
N SER A 125 -16.66 5.58 -0.23
CA SER A 125 -16.32 6.31 0.98
C SER A 125 -16.31 7.83 0.72
N MET A 126 -16.72 8.61 1.72
CA MET A 126 -16.80 10.07 1.62
C MET A 126 -15.43 10.71 1.79
N PHE A 127 -15.00 11.47 0.79
CA PHE A 127 -13.78 12.26 0.80
C PHE A 127 -14.10 13.73 0.50
N GLY A 128 -14.08 14.57 1.54
CA GLY A 128 -14.59 15.94 1.44
C GLY A 128 -16.09 15.93 1.20
N ASP A 129 -16.52 16.54 0.10
CA ASP A 129 -17.91 16.67 -0.36
C ASP A 129 -18.31 15.62 -1.41
N ARG A 130 -17.42 14.67 -1.75
CA ARG A 130 -17.64 13.69 -2.81
C ARG A 130 -17.52 12.24 -2.33
N GLU A 131 -18.23 11.38 -3.04
CA GLU A 131 -18.20 9.94 -2.90
C GLU A 131 -17.15 9.33 -3.83
N VAL A 132 -16.22 8.55 -3.28
CA VAL A 132 -15.17 7.86 -4.05
C VAL A 132 -15.24 6.37 -3.81
N ARG A 133 -15.34 5.60 -4.89
CA ARG A 133 -15.26 4.14 -4.84
C ARG A 133 -13.82 3.70 -4.63
N ALA A 134 -13.62 2.68 -3.80
CA ALA A 134 -12.34 1.98 -3.73
C ALA A 134 -12.13 1.14 -4.99
N LYS A 135 -11.80 1.78 -6.11
CA LYS A 135 -11.56 1.12 -7.40
C LYS A 135 -10.32 1.73 -8.04
N PHE A 136 -9.52 0.92 -8.72
CA PHE A 136 -8.25 1.34 -9.32
C PHE A 136 -8.34 2.62 -10.17
N LEU A 137 -9.30 2.68 -11.11
CA LEU A 137 -9.47 3.85 -11.99
C LEU A 137 -9.92 5.10 -11.22
N ASP A 138 -10.93 4.97 -10.37
CA ASP A 138 -11.46 6.06 -9.55
C ASP A 138 -10.37 6.64 -8.63
N LEU A 139 -9.56 5.77 -8.01
CA LEU A 139 -8.44 6.19 -7.18
C LEU A 139 -7.35 6.89 -8.01
N ALA A 140 -7.03 6.38 -9.20
CA ALA A 140 -6.06 7.00 -10.09
C ALA A 140 -6.49 8.42 -10.51
N GLU A 141 -7.76 8.60 -10.83
CA GLU A 141 -8.33 9.91 -11.18
C GLU A 141 -8.28 10.88 -10.01
N GLU A 142 -8.67 10.45 -8.81
CA GLU A 142 -8.65 11.28 -7.61
C GLU A 142 -7.22 11.68 -7.20
N LEU A 143 -6.28 10.74 -7.24
CA LEU A 143 -4.86 11.02 -6.95
C LEU A 143 -4.28 11.99 -7.97
N GLY A 144 -4.66 11.89 -9.24
CA GLY A 144 -4.21 12.82 -10.29
C GLY A 144 -4.64 14.27 -10.08
N LYS A 145 -5.65 14.53 -9.24
CA LYS A 145 -6.09 15.89 -8.88
C LYS A 145 -5.15 16.59 -7.89
N LEU A 146 -4.19 15.88 -7.28
CA LEU A 146 -3.27 16.43 -6.28
C LEU A 146 -2.20 17.37 -6.87
N GLY A 147 -2.02 17.40 -8.19
CA GLY A 147 -1.03 18.26 -8.85
C GLY A 147 0.42 17.84 -8.59
N ILE A 148 0.65 16.60 -8.19
CA ILE A 148 1.97 15.98 -7.99
C ILE A 148 2.04 14.67 -8.79
N TRP A 149 3.24 14.12 -8.97
CA TRP A 149 3.39 12.88 -9.73
C TRP A 149 2.77 11.70 -9.02
N ILE A 150 2.00 10.90 -9.77
CA ILE A 150 1.40 9.66 -9.30
C ILE A 150 1.95 8.52 -10.15
N ARG A 151 2.64 7.57 -9.50
CA ARG A 151 3.24 6.40 -10.15
C ARG A 151 2.56 5.13 -9.68
N MET A 152 2.08 4.31 -10.61
CA MET A 152 1.42 3.04 -10.31
C MET A 152 2.43 1.90 -10.39
N HIS A 153 2.61 1.16 -9.30
CA HIS A 153 3.44 -0.04 -9.25
C HIS A 153 2.62 -1.32 -9.14
N TYR A 154 3.23 -2.44 -9.52
CA TYR A 154 2.67 -3.79 -9.32
C TYR A 154 1.25 -3.93 -9.90
N VAL A 155 1.11 -3.62 -11.19
CA VAL A 155 -0.17 -3.65 -11.91
C VAL A 155 -0.32 -4.98 -12.62
N TYR A 156 -1.31 -5.79 -12.24
CA TYR A 156 -1.62 -7.02 -12.96
C TYR A 156 -2.39 -6.71 -14.27
N PRO A 157 -2.11 -7.40 -15.39
CA PRO A 157 -2.62 -7.02 -16.73
C PRO A 157 -4.09 -7.43 -16.96
N TYR A 158 -4.99 -6.96 -16.12
CA TYR A 158 -6.42 -7.09 -16.37
C TYR A 158 -6.88 -6.17 -17.51
N PRO A 159 -7.94 -6.52 -18.27
CA PRO A 159 -8.42 -5.69 -19.37
C PRO A 159 -8.72 -4.24 -19.00
N HIS A 160 -9.27 -4.00 -17.80
CA HIS A 160 -9.61 -2.65 -17.31
C HIS A 160 -8.40 -1.76 -17.01
N VAL A 161 -7.18 -2.29 -17.00
CA VAL A 161 -5.98 -1.46 -16.85
C VAL A 161 -5.83 -0.51 -18.03
N ALA A 162 -6.34 -0.87 -19.22
CA ALA A 162 -6.33 0.03 -20.37
C ALA A 162 -7.09 1.36 -20.09
N ASP A 163 -8.05 1.35 -19.18
CA ASP A 163 -8.89 2.52 -18.88
C ASP A 163 -8.10 3.67 -18.21
N VAL A 164 -6.88 3.42 -17.70
CA VAL A 164 -6.03 4.48 -17.13
C VAL A 164 -5.16 5.20 -18.16
N ILE A 165 -5.05 4.67 -19.38
CA ILE A 165 -4.22 5.24 -20.44
C ILE A 165 -4.63 6.69 -20.77
N PRO A 166 -5.93 7.05 -20.87
CA PRO A 166 -6.33 8.44 -21.05
C PRO A 166 -5.81 9.37 -19.95
N LEU A 167 -5.82 8.93 -18.69
CA LEU A 167 -5.29 9.71 -17.56
C LEU A 167 -3.77 9.95 -17.69
N MET A 168 -3.03 8.99 -18.24
CA MET A 168 -1.61 9.14 -18.56
C MET A 168 -1.37 10.14 -19.69
N ALA A 169 -2.18 10.05 -20.75
CA ALA A 169 -2.09 10.95 -21.89
C ALA A 169 -2.43 12.40 -21.50
N GLU A 170 -3.37 12.58 -20.57
CA GLU A 170 -3.72 13.88 -19.97
C GLU A 170 -2.70 14.39 -18.94
N GLY A 171 -1.70 13.59 -18.58
CA GLY A 171 -0.69 13.94 -17.58
C GLY A 171 -1.20 13.95 -16.13
N LYS A 172 -2.38 13.38 -15.85
CA LYS A 172 -2.94 13.24 -14.50
C LYS A 172 -2.18 12.23 -13.67
N ILE A 173 -1.71 11.16 -14.30
CA ILE A 173 -0.79 10.17 -13.70
C ILE A 173 0.40 9.97 -14.63
N LEU A 174 1.51 9.46 -14.11
CA LEU A 174 2.70 9.22 -14.95
C LEU A 174 2.43 8.11 -15.98
N PRO A 175 2.96 8.22 -17.20
CA PRO A 175 2.90 7.17 -18.23
C PRO A 175 3.87 6.02 -17.88
N TYR A 176 3.64 5.39 -16.74
CA TYR A 176 4.45 4.32 -16.17
C TYR A 176 3.53 3.22 -15.65
N LEU A 177 3.66 2.02 -16.22
CA LEU A 177 2.96 0.82 -15.81
C LEU A 177 3.97 -0.29 -15.55
N ASP A 178 4.12 -0.64 -14.28
CA ASP A 178 4.92 -1.79 -13.84
C ASP A 178 4.07 -3.06 -13.93
N ILE A 179 4.12 -3.73 -15.08
CA ILE A 179 3.30 -4.92 -15.40
C ILE A 179 4.20 -6.15 -15.54
N PRO A 180 4.23 -7.04 -14.53
CA PRO A 180 5.00 -8.26 -14.61
C PRO A 180 4.17 -9.39 -15.26
N PHE A 181 4.44 -9.69 -16.53
CA PHE A 181 3.81 -10.80 -17.26
C PHE A 181 4.23 -12.19 -16.78
N GLN A 182 5.27 -12.29 -15.95
CA GLN A 182 5.90 -13.53 -15.45
C GLN A 182 6.58 -14.38 -16.51
N HIS A 183 5.94 -14.61 -17.66
CA HIS A 183 6.50 -15.37 -18.79
C HIS A 183 5.84 -14.94 -20.12
N ALA A 184 6.45 -15.28 -21.27
CA ALA A 184 5.90 -14.96 -22.60
C ALA A 184 5.36 -16.19 -23.37
N SER A 185 5.70 -17.41 -22.92
CA SER A 185 5.17 -18.65 -23.51
C SER A 185 3.75 -18.97 -23.02
N PRO A 186 2.76 -19.15 -23.92
CA PRO A 186 1.41 -19.56 -23.56
C PRO A 186 1.32 -20.92 -22.87
N GLN A 187 2.34 -21.78 -23.02
CA GLN A 187 2.37 -23.07 -22.33
C GLN A 187 2.76 -22.94 -20.85
N VAL A 188 3.50 -21.90 -20.49
CA VAL A 188 3.95 -21.64 -19.11
C VAL A 188 2.93 -20.78 -18.35
N LEU A 189 2.18 -19.92 -19.05
CA LEU A 189 1.19 -19.03 -18.44
C LEU A 189 -0.13 -19.70 -18.05
N LYS A 190 -0.35 -20.95 -18.45
CA LYS A 190 -1.59 -21.72 -18.20
C LYS A 190 -1.59 -22.39 -16.83
#